data_AF-A0AAW0ENF3-F1
#
_entry.id   AF-A0AAW0ENF3-F1
#
_cell.length_a   1.000
_cell.length_b   1.000
_cell.length_c   1.000
_cell.angle_alpha   90.00
_cell.angle_beta   90.00
_cell.angle_gamma   90.00
#
_symmetry.space_group_name_H-M   'P 1'
#
loop_
_entity.id
_entity.type
_entity.pdbx_description
1 polymer ?
#
loop_
_entity_poly.entity_id
_entity_poly.type
_entity_poly.pdbx_seq_one_letter_code
_entity_poly.pdbx_strand_id
1 'polypeptide(L)'
;MGTPNLDALVGPTLAAELVSRAGGLLALSKLSDTALRMLGTEEFHTGAASARARRLHAGLLVTAPLFADTFGSADEADAADLKAAQKAAAQLGRKCALVAKADLAGAAPDGALGDSERVKLLAAFARLLAEGKVAAEDTQALAVPFVYVRGEVTKHKRGGVQERRKREAQQEPTGVVERATQRVRLGVSEEVQLAQLLQREDIRSEFAKEREQQLLKESRKRARAAAHDEYDDLQNISL
;
A
#
# COMPACT_ATOMS: atom_id res chain seq x y z
N MET A 1 -1.58 32.18 -24.57
CA MET A 1 -1.16 30.78 -24.64
C MET A 1 -2.41 29.94 -24.51
N GLY A 2 -2.85 29.30 -25.58
CA GLY A 2 -4.02 28.41 -25.53
C GLY A 2 -3.68 27.07 -24.89
N THR A 3 -4.69 26.34 -24.44
CA THR A 3 -4.55 25.01 -23.84
C THR A 3 -5.37 23.97 -24.60
N PRO A 4 -5.15 23.81 -25.92
CA PRO A 4 -6.04 23.05 -26.79
C PRO A 4 -6.22 21.60 -26.34
N ASN A 5 -5.15 20.94 -25.86
CA ASN A 5 -5.26 19.56 -25.41
C ASN A 5 -5.93 19.47 -24.03
N LEU A 6 -5.65 20.41 -23.10
CA LEU A 6 -6.29 20.43 -21.79
C LEU A 6 -7.79 20.71 -21.92
N ASP A 7 -8.16 21.64 -22.81
CA ASP A 7 -9.55 21.99 -23.13
C ASP A 7 -10.30 20.77 -23.68
N ALA A 8 -9.67 20.00 -24.58
CA ALA A 8 -10.24 18.77 -25.12
C ALA A 8 -10.42 17.66 -24.05
N LEU A 9 -9.52 17.58 -23.07
CA LEU A 9 -9.54 16.57 -22.01
C LEU A 9 -10.60 16.85 -20.94
N VAL A 10 -10.55 18.04 -20.31
CA VAL A 10 -11.37 18.38 -19.13
C VAL A 10 -12.49 19.36 -19.41
N GLY A 11 -12.55 19.93 -20.60
CA GLY A 11 -13.46 21.01 -20.97
C GLY A 11 -12.85 22.40 -20.76
N PRO A 12 -13.23 23.39 -21.60
CA PRO A 12 -12.58 24.70 -21.64
C PRO A 12 -12.79 25.53 -20.36
N THR A 13 -13.94 25.40 -19.70
CA THR A 13 -14.27 26.12 -18.47
C THR A 13 -13.36 25.69 -17.32
N LEU A 14 -13.24 24.38 -17.11
CA LEU A 14 -12.41 23.80 -16.07
C LEU A 14 -10.91 23.97 -16.38
N ALA A 15 -10.51 23.87 -17.64
CA ALA A 15 -9.13 24.11 -18.05
C ALA A 15 -8.70 25.55 -17.72
N ALA A 16 -9.53 26.55 -18.05
CA ALA A 16 -9.28 27.94 -17.70
C ALA A 16 -9.17 28.15 -16.19
N GLU A 17 -10.05 27.51 -15.40
CA GLU A 17 -10.00 27.59 -13.93
C GLU A 17 -8.73 26.96 -13.35
N LEU A 18 -8.33 25.78 -13.83
CA LEU A 18 -7.09 25.11 -13.42
C LEU A 18 -5.86 25.96 -13.74
N VAL A 19 -5.79 26.55 -14.93
CA VAL A 19 -4.70 27.43 -15.35
C VAL A 19 -4.67 28.70 -14.49
N SER A 20 -5.83 29.30 -14.22
CA SER A 20 -5.96 30.50 -13.39
C SER A 20 -5.48 30.23 -11.95
N ARG A 21 -5.99 29.17 -11.31
CA ARG A 21 -5.66 28.77 -9.94
C ARG A 21 -4.18 28.38 -9.79
N ALA A 22 -3.59 27.76 -10.79
CA ALA A 22 -2.17 27.41 -10.77
C ALA A 22 -1.24 28.62 -10.97
N GLY A 23 -1.75 29.79 -11.40
CA GLY A 23 -0.93 30.96 -11.74
C GLY A 23 -0.34 30.89 -13.15
N GLY A 24 -0.97 30.15 -14.07
CA GLY A 24 -0.60 30.03 -15.47
C GLY A 24 -0.16 28.63 -15.90
N LEU A 25 -0.07 28.42 -17.22
CA LEU A 25 0.24 27.12 -17.81
C LEU A 25 1.62 26.58 -17.40
N LEU A 26 2.63 27.46 -17.31
CA LEU A 26 3.97 27.07 -16.88
C LEU A 26 3.95 26.53 -15.43
N ALA A 27 3.23 27.19 -14.53
CA ALA A 27 3.11 26.76 -13.15
C ALA A 27 2.32 25.44 -13.06
N LEU A 28 1.20 25.35 -13.78
CA LEU A 28 0.39 24.12 -13.88
C LEU A 28 1.21 22.92 -14.35
N SER A 29 2.06 23.10 -15.37
CA SER A 29 2.90 22.03 -15.93
C SER A 29 3.95 21.49 -14.95
N LYS A 30 4.35 22.28 -13.94
CA LYS A 30 5.33 21.90 -12.92
C LYS A 30 4.70 21.16 -11.74
N LEU A 31 3.38 21.20 -11.60
CA LEU A 31 2.67 20.51 -10.54
C LEU A 31 2.78 18.98 -10.69
N SER A 32 2.85 18.29 -9.56
CA SER A 32 2.66 16.83 -9.53
C SER A 32 1.17 16.49 -9.71
N ASP A 33 0.88 15.25 -10.06
CA ASP A 33 -0.49 14.73 -10.16
C ASP A 33 -1.25 14.89 -8.83
N THR A 34 -0.55 14.76 -7.71
CA THR A 34 -1.15 14.89 -6.38
C THR A 34 -1.43 16.35 -6.04
N ALA A 35 -0.51 17.27 -6.37
CA ALA A 35 -0.75 18.71 -6.19
C ALA A 35 -1.91 19.21 -7.08
N LEU A 36 -1.97 18.74 -8.33
CA LEU A 36 -3.03 19.10 -9.27
C LEU A 36 -4.39 18.57 -8.80
N ARG A 37 -4.44 17.36 -8.21
CA ARG A 37 -5.66 16.85 -7.58
C ARG A 37 -6.12 17.70 -6.40
N MET A 38 -5.22 18.21 -5.58
CA MET A 38 -5.56 19.07 -4.44
C MET A 38 -5.89 20.51 -4.85
N LEU A 39 -5.79 20.86 -6.13
CA LEU A 39 -6.12 22.21 -6.59
C LEU A 39 -7.61 22.50 -6.37
N GLY A 40 -7.90 23.62 -5.70
CA GLY A 40 -9.25 24.04 -5.33
C GLY A 40 -9.84 23.33 -4.12
N THR A 41 -9.04 22.63 -3.31
CA THR A 41 -9.56 22.06 -2.06
C THR A 41 -9.83 23.08 -0.96
N GLU A 42 -9.30 24.29 -1.12
CA GLU A 42 -9.42 25.38 -0.14
C GLU A 42 -10.71 26.20 -0.29
N GLU A 43 -11.37 26.14 -1.46
CA GLU A 43 -12.46 27.07 -1.84
C GLU A 43 -13.86 26.44 -1.79
N PHE A 44 -14.06 25.38 -1.01
CA PHE A 44 -15.40 24.79 -0.90
C PHE A 44 -16.35 25.69 -0.13
N HIS A 45 -17.25 26.34 -0.86
CA HIS A 45 -18.30 27.20 -0.31
C HIS A 45 -19.32 26.45 0.57
N THR A 46 -19.42 25.12 0.41
CA THR A 46 -20.34 24.28 1.19
C THR A 46 -19.57 23.19 1.97
N GLY A 47 -20.02 22.89 3.18
CA GLY A 47 -19.43 21.82 4.01
C GLY A 47 -19.50 20.44 3.34
N ALA A 48 -20.52 20.21 2.52
CA ALA A 48 -20.67 18.97 1.73
C ALA A 48 -19.58 18.82 0.66
N ALA A 49 -19.28 19.89 -0.08
CA ALA A 49 -18.21 19.87 -1.08
C ALA A 49 -16.82 19.69 -0.44
N SER A 50 -16.58 20.30 0.72
CA SER A 50 -15.33 20.12 1.49
C SER A 50 -15.14 18.69 1.98
N ALA A 51 -16.19 18.09 2.58
CA ALA A 51 -16.15 16.72 3.04
C ALA A 51 -15.89 15.73 1.87
N ARG A 52 -16.46 16.01 0.69
CA ARG A 52 -16.30 15.18 -0.51
C ARG A 52 -14.91 15.23 -1.09
N ALA A 53 -14.32 16.41 -1.22
CA ALA A 53 -12.97 16.53 -1.74
C ALA A 53 -11.94 15.84 -0.84
N ARG A 54 -12.17 15.86 0.48
CA ARG A 54 -11.40 15.05 1.44
C ARG A 54 -11.60 13.55 1.22
N ARG A 55 -12.84 13.12 0.92
CA ARG A 55 -13.16 11.71 0.62
C ARG A 55 -12.56 11.22 -0.70
N LEU A 56 -12.59 12.02 -1.76
CA LEU A 56 -12.10 11.65 -3.09
C LEU A 56 -10.60 11.97 -3.30
N HIS A 57 -9.98 12.71 -2.38
CA HIS A 57 -8.64 13.27 -2.52
C HIS A 57 -8.48 14.05 -3.84
N ALA A 58 -9.51 14.83 -4.17
CA ALA A 58 -9.60 15.60 -5.41
C ALA A 58 -10.48 16.84 -5.21
N GLY A 59 -10.02 17.98 -5.71
CA GLY A 59 -10.74 19.25 -5.70
C GLY A 59 -11.44 19.50 -7.02
N LEU A 60 -10.92 20.44 -7.81
CA LEU A 60 -11.52 20.86 -9.09
C LEU A 60 -11.70 19.73 -10.10
N LEU A 61 -10.85 18.70 -10.09
CA LEU A 61 -10.96 17.62 -11.07
C LEU A 61 -12.27 16.83 -10.97
N VAL A 62 -12.96 16.88 -9.82
CA VAL A 62 -14.26 16.21 -9.62
C VAL A 62 -15.37 16.88 -10.46
N THR A 63 -15.23 18.15 -10.80
CA THR A 63 -16.21 18.87 -11.63
C THR A 63 -16.01 18.64 -13.13
N ALA A 64 -14.98 17.88 -13.52
CA ALA A 64 -14.73 17.57 -14.92
C ALA A 64 -15.92 16.80 -15.53
N PRO A 65 -16.42 17.17 -16.72
CA PRO A 65 -17.55 16.51 -17.35
C PRO A 65 -17.35 15.00 -17.46
N LEU A 66 -16.16 14.57 -17.92
CA LEU A 66 -15.86 13.14 -18.05
C LEU A 66 -15.95 12.36 -16.73
N PHE A 67 -15.73 13.01 -15.59
CA PHE A 67 -15.74 12.39 -14.28
C PHE A 67 -17.17 12.36 -13.75
N ALA A 68 -17.87 13.49 -13.86
CA ALA A 68 -19.27 13.65 -13.48
C ALA A 68 -20.20 12.72 -14.28
N ASP A 69 -19.94 12.55 -15.58
CA ASP A 69 -20.72 11.66 -16.45
C ASP A 69 -20.56 10.17 -16.06
N THR A 70 -19.40 9.77 -15.51
CA THR A 70 -19.11 8.36 -15.20
C THR A 70 -19.37 7.97 -13.75
N PHE A 71 -19.10 8.85 -12.79
CA PHE A 71 -19.18 8.56 -11.36
C PHE A 71 -20.33 9.31 -10.66
N GLY A 72 -21.21 9.95 -11.43
CA GLY A 72 -22.31 10.77 -10.93
C GLY A 72 -21.91 12.24 -10.75
N SER A 73 -22.94 13.09 -10.70
CA SER A 73 -22.76 14.53 -10.45
C SER A 73 -22.05 14.76 -9.13
N ALA A 74 -21.45 15.94 -8.96
CA ALA A 74 -20.66 16.29 -7.79
C ALA A 74 -21.36 15.85 -6.48
N ASP A 75 -22.68 15.92 -6.36
CA ASP A 75 -23.41 15.64 -5.12
C ASP A 75 -23.77 14.17 -4.84
N GLU A 76 -23.66 13.28 -5.83
CA GLU A 76 -24.20 11.91 -5.79
C GLU A 76 -23.16 10.87 -6.24
N ALA A 77 -21.89 11.02 -5.86
CA ALA A 77 -20.93 9.93 -6.07
C ALA A 77 -21.35 8.73 -5.19
N ASP A 78 -21.83 7.67 -5.84
CA ASP A 78 -22.35 6.47 -5.17
C ASP A 78 -21.33 5.89 -4.19
N ALA A 79 -21.77 5.64 -2.96
CA ALA A 79 -20.90 5.16 -1.88
C ALA A 79 -20.22 3.82 -2.21
N ALA A 80 -20.80 3.04 -3.13
CA ALA A 80 -20.25 1.78 -3.64
C ALA A 80 -18.94 2.00 -4.43
N ASP A 81 -18.82 3.11 -5.15
CA ASP A 81 -17.76 3.35 -6.13
C ASP A 81 -16.66 4.29 -5.66
N LEU A 82 -16.64 4.66 -4.38
CA LEU A 82 -15.69 5.62 -3.83
C LEU A 82 -14.23 5.27 -4.14
N LYS A 83 -13.87 3.98 -4.07
CA LYS A 83 -12.52 3.51 -4.41
C LYS A 83 -12.22 3.60 -5.91
N ALA A 84 -13.21 3.37 -6.76
CA ALA A 84 -13.10 3.52 -8.20
C ALA A 84 -12.94 5.01 -8.58
N ALA A 85 -13.77 5.88 -8.00
CA ALA A 85 -13.74 7.32 -8.16
C ALA A 85 -12.39 7.93 -7.72
N GLN A 86 -11.83 7.51 -6.57
CA GLN A 86 -10.49 7.95 -6.14
C GLN A 86 -9.39 7.57 -7.15
N LYS A 87 -9.45 6.35 -7.70
CA LYS A 87 -8.49 5.89 -8.72
C LYS A 87 -8.67 6.65 -10.03
N ALA A 88 -9.90 6.93 -10.42
CA ALA A 88 -10.22 7.72 -11.59
C ALA A 88 -9.71 9.15 -11.48
N ALA A 89 -9.89 9.80 -10.32
CA ALA A 89 -9.36 11.14 -10.08
C ALA A 89 -7.82 11.17 -10.14
N ALA A 90 -7.13 10.14 -9.64
CA ALA A 90 -5.68 10.00 -9.77
C ALA A 90 -5.23 9.82 -11.23
N GLN A 91 -5.94 8.99 -12.00
CA GLN A 91 -5.66 8.82 -13.43
C GLN A 91 -5.90 10.12 -14.21
N LEU A 92 -7.00 10.81 -13.94
CA LEU A 92 -7.32 12.09 -14.55
C LEU A 92 -6.25 13.13 -14.25
N GLY A 93 -5.87 13.32 -12.98
CA GLY A 93 -4.82 14.27 -12.60
C GLY A 93 -3.49 14.00 -13.29
N ARG A 94 -3.11 12.72 -13.45
CA ARG A 94 -1.90 12.32 -14.19
C ARG A 94 -1.98 12.67 -15.67
N LYS A 95 -3.16 12.50 -16.30
CA LYS A 95 -3.36 12.86 -17.71
C LYS A 95 -3.40 14.37 -17.91
N CYS A 96 -4.07 15.12 -17.04
CA CYS A 96 -4.05 16.58 -17.06
C CYS A 96 -2.61 17.14 -16.97
N ALA A 97 -1.77 16.59 -16.09
CA ALA A 97 -0.37 17.00 -15.98
C ALA A 97 0.46 16.70 -17.25
N LEU A 98 0.20 15.57 -17.91
CA LEU A 98 0.86 15.22 -19.18
C LEU A 98 0.44 16.17 -20.30
N VAL A 99 -0.86 16.40 -20.39
CA VAL A 99 -1.46 17.25 -21.41
C VAL A 99 -1.05 18.72 -21.26
N ALA A 100 -1.03 19.25 -20.04
CA ALA A 100 -0.55 20.60 -19.76
C ALA A 100 0.93 20.80 -20.16
N LYS A 101 1.76 19.75 -20.04
CA LYS A 101 3.15 19.77 -20.52
C LYS A 101 3.23 19.76 -22.04
N ALA A 102 2.34 19.01 -22.71
CA ALA A 102 2.26 19.00 -24.17
C ALA A 102 1.84 20.38 -24.71
N ASP A 103 0.83 21.00 -24.09
CA ASP A 103 0.39 22.36 -24.42
C ASP A 103 1.51 23.40 -24.20
N LEU A 104 2.26 23.29 -23.10
CA LEU A 104 3.41 24.18 -22.86
C LEU A 104 4.51 24.00 -23.93
N ALA A 105 4.74 22.77 -24.38
CA ALA A 105 5.72 22.45 -25.42
C ALA A 105 5.22 22.80 -26.84
N GLY A 106 3.95 23.21 -27.00
CA GLY A 106 3.34 23.43 -28.31
C GLY A 106 3.13 22.16 -29.13
N ALA A 107 3.13 20.99 -28.48
CA ALA A 107 2.89 19.71 -29.14
C ALA A 107 1.38 19.47 -29.33
N ALA A 108 0.97 19.00 -30.51
CA ALA A 108 -0.43 18.77 -30.87
C ALA A 108 -1.34 20.01 -30.66
N PRO A 109 -1.14 21.09 -31.43
CA PRO A 109 -1.93 22.32 -31.29
C PRO A 109 -3.41 22.16 -31.70
N ASP A 110 -3.73 21.05 -32.35
CA ASP A 110 -5.06 20.65 -32.78
C ASP A 110 -5.91 20.04 -31.65
N GLY A 111 -5.33 19.74 -30.49
CA GLY A 111 -6.04 19.10 -29.37
C GLY A 111 -6.11 17.56 -29.47
N ALA A 112 -5.53 16.97 -30.52
CA ALA A 112 -5.65 15.54 -30.80
C ALA A 112 -5.09 14.65 -29.67
N LEU A 113 -4.06 15.13 -28.96
CA LEU A 113 -3.51 14.40 -27.82
C LEU A 113 -4.52 14.36 -26.67
N GLY A 114 -5.19 15.49 -26.39
CA GLY A 114 -6.25 15.59 -25.38
C GLY A 114 -7.41 14.62 -25.66
N ASP A 115 -7.89 14.59 -26.90
CA ASP A 115 -8.95 13.67 -27.33
C ASP A 115 -8.54 12.20 -27.20
N SER A 116 -7.31 11.87 -27.63
CA SER A 116 -6.80 10.50 -27.53
C SER A 116 -6.71 10.02 -26.07
N GLU A 117 -6.34 10.91 -25.14
CA GLU A 117 -6.25 10.61 -23.72
C GLU A 117 -7.62 10.56 -23.06
N ARG A 118 -8.58 11.38 -23.51
CA ARG A 118 -9.98 11.31 -23.08
C ARG A 118 -10.60 9.95 -23.38
N VAL A 119 -10.41 9.42 -24.60
CA VAL A 119 -10.87 8.08 -24.98
C VAL A 119 -10.28 7.01 -24.08
N LYS A 120 -8.96 7.08 -23.80
CA LYS A 120 -8.28 6.13 -22.90
C LYS A 120 -8.81 6.22 -21.47
N LEU A 121 -9.10 7.42 -20.98
CA LEU A 121 -9.67 7.62 -19.64
C LEU A 121 -11.07 7.04 -19.53
N LEU A 122 -11.95 7.28 -20.51
CA LEU A 122 -13.29 6.70 -20.51
C LEU A 122 -13.24 5.17 -20.48
N ALA A 123 -12.37 4.55 -21.27
CA ALA A 123 -12.16 3.09 -21.22
C ALA A 123 -11.62 2.63 -19.86
N ALA A 124 -10.72 3.41 -19.24
CA ALA A 124 -10.19 3.11 -17.92
C ALA A 124 -11.25 3.25 -16.81
N PHE A 125 -12.14 4.26 -16.90
CA PHE A 125 -13.23 4.49 -15.96
C PHE A 125 -14.28 3.39 -16.06
N ALA A 126 -14.67 3.00 -17.28
CA ALA A 126 -15.53 1.85 -17.50
C ALA A 126 -14.95 0.56 -16.88
N ARG A 127 -13.63 0.34 -16.99
CA ARG A 127 -12.95 -0.80 -16.34
C ARG A 127 -12.89 -0.69 -14.81
N LEU A 128 -12.93 0.52 -14.26
CA LEU A 128 -12.95 0.73 -12.80
C LEU A 128 -14.35 0.47 -12.22
N LEU A 129 -15.40 0.81 -12.97
CA LEU A 129 -16.81 0.58 -12.61
C LEU A 129 -17.26 -0.86 -12.85
N ALA A 130 -16.69 -1.54 -13.85
CA ALA A 130 -16.92 -2.97 -14.03
C ALA A 130 -16.50 -3.71 -12.74
N GLU A 131 -17.49 -4.15 -11.97
CA GLU A 131 -17.34 -4.86 -10.71
C GLU A 131 -16.26 -5.96 -10.85
N GLY A 132 -15.27 -5.91 -9.97
CA GLY A 132 -14.34 -7.01 -9.69
C GLY A 132 -13.68 -7.67 -10.91
N LYS A 133 -12.41 -7.35 -11.18
CA LYS A 133 -11.51 -8.25 -11.95
C LYS A 133 -11.48 -9.70 -11.44
N VAL A 134 -12.01 -9.91 -10.23
CA VAL A 134 -12.34 -11.21 -9.68
C VAL A 134 -13.85 -11.31 -9.75
N ALA A 135 -14.38 -11.84 -10.86
CA ALA A 135 -15.71 -12.43 -10.80
C ALA A 135 -15.71 -13.37 -9.59
N ALA A 136 -16.78 -13.35 -8.80
CA ALA A 136 -16.89 -13.98 -7.46
C ALA A 136 -16.69 -15.51 -7.43
N GLU A 137 -16.17 -16.11 -8.50
CA GLU A 137 -15.83 -17.51 -8.68
C GLU A 137 -14.40 -17.68 -9.20
N ASP A 138 -13.42 -16.91 -8.70
CA ASP A 138 -12.01 -17.34 -8.78
C ASP A 138 -11.81 -18.52 -7.80
N THR A 139 -12.43 -19.64 -8.15
CA THR A 139 -12.26 -20.94 -7.51
C THR A 139 -10.91 -21.48 -7.96
N GLN A 140 -9.85 -20.82 -7.52
CA GLN A 140 -8.53 -21.44 -7.54
C GLN A 140 -8.66 -22.72 -6.73
N ALA A 141 -8.73 -23.85 -7.44
CA ALA A 141 -8.83 -25.15 -6.82
C ALA A 141 -7.67 -25.28 -5.84
N LEU A 142 -7.97 -25.66 -4.61
CA LEU A 142 -6.94 -25.99 -3.64
C LEU A 142 -6.01 -27.03 -4.26
N ALA A 143 -4.73 -26.96 -3.90
CA ALA A 143 -3.78 -27.98 -4.33
C ALA A 143 -4.32 -29.37 -3.99
N VAL A 144 -4.25 -30.28 -4.96
CA VAL A 144 -4.70 -31.67 -4.78
C VAL A 144 -4.04 -32.21 -3.51
N PRO A 145 -4.81 -32.74 -2.55
CA PRO A 145 -4.24 -33.29 -1.33
C PRO A 145 -3.23 -34.36 -1.70
N PHE A 146 -2.02 -34.24 -1.15
CA PHE A 146 -0.95 -35.18 -1.43
C PHE A 146 -1.34 -36.55 -0.86
N VAL A 147 -1.76 -37.46 -1.73
CA VAL A 147 -1.93 -38.87 -1.35
C VAL A 147 -0.52 -39.44 -1.23
N TYR A 148 -0.12 -39.79 -0.01
CA TYR A 148 1.18 -40.42 0.22
C TYR A 148 1.27 -41.73 -0.56
N VAL A 149 1.93 -41.70 -1.72
CA VAL A 149 2.34 -42.92 -2.40
C VAL A 149 3.45 -43.54 -1.56
N ARG A 150 3.23 -44.77 -1.10
CA ARG A 150 4.12 -45.51 -0.19
C ARG A 150 5.53 -45.60 -0.81
N GLY A 151 6.45 -44.74 -0.36
CA GLY A 151 7.84 -44.68 -0.84
C GLY A 151 8.37 -43.27 -1.07
N GLU A 152 7.51 -42.27 -1.30
CA GLU A 152 7.94 -40.88 -1.52
C GLU A 152 7.80 -40.04 -0.26
N VAL A 153 8.82 -40.06 0.60
CA VAL A 153 8.93 -39.09 1.69
C VAL A 153 9.49 -37.80 1.11
N THR A 154 8.65 -36.76 0.98
CA THR A 154 9.12 -35.40 0.66
C THR A 154 10.16 -34.99 1.70
N LYS A 155 11.43 -34.96 1.28
CA LYS A 155 12.53 -34.56 2.16
C LYS A 155 12.35 -33.09 2.50
N HIS A 156 12.14 -32.79 3.78
CA HIS A 156 12.21 -31.41 4.25
C HIS A 156 13.57 -30.82 3.87
N LYS A 157 13.55 -29.65 3.24
CA LYS A 157 14.78 -28.94 2.90
C LYS A 157 15.56 -28.66 4.20
N ARG A 158 16.89 -28.64 4.09
CA ARG A 158 17.79 -28.46 5.24
C ARG A 158 17.33 -27.26 6.08
N GLY A 159 17.09 -27.52 7.36
CA GLY A 159 16.63 -26.50 8.28
C GLY A 159 17.67 -25.41 8.53
N GLY A 160 17.19 -24.28 9.05
CA GLY A 160 18.03 -23.10 9.30
C GLY A 160 17.25 -21.94 9.91
N VAL A 161 17.84 -20.74 9.85
CA VAL A 161 17.30 -19.53 10.48
C VAL A 161 15.90 -19.16 9.96
N GLN A 162 15.64 -19.35 8.66
CA GLN A 162 14.33 -19.05 8.06
C GLN A 162 13.24 -20.01 8.54
N GLU A 163 13.55 -21.29 8.68
CA GLU A 163 12.60 -22.27 9.21
C GLU A 163 12.30 -21.97 10.68
N ARG A 164 13.32 -21.66 11.48
CA ARG A 164 13.14 -21.26 12.88
C ARG A 164 12.23 -20.03 12.99
N ARG A 165 12.46 -18.97 12.20
CA ARG A 165 11.60 -17.77 12.18
C ARG A 165 10.17 -18.08 11.76
N LYS A 166 9.97 -19.01 10.83
CA LYS A 166 8.63 -19.43 10.41
C LYS A 166 7.89 -20.14 11.55
N ARG A 167 8.56 -21.04 12.26
CA ARG A 167 8.01 -21.73 13.43
C ARG A 167 7.67 -20.75 14.56
N GLU A 168 8.56 -19.81 14.85
CA GLU A 168 8.32 -18.73 15.83
C GLU A 168 7.10 -17.87 15.43
N ALA A 169 6.96 -17.51 14.15
CA ALA A 169 5.81 -16.76 13.64
C ALA A 169 4.49 -17.55 13.69
N GLN A 170 4.55 -18.87 13.54
CA GLN A 170 3.41 -19.79 13.67
C GLN A 170 3.12 -20.14 15.14
N GLN A 171 3.84 -19.53 16.10
CA GLN A 171 3.75 -19.83 17.53
C GLN A 171 4.01 -21.31 17.85
N GLU A 172 4.75 -22.00 16.98
CA GLU A 172 5.19 -23.35 17.26
C GLU A 172 6.26 -23.31 18.37
N PRO A 173 6.16 -24.18 19.38
CA PRO A 173 7.11 -24.23 20.48
C PRO A 173 8.51 -24.56 19.94
N THR A 174 9.42 -23.60 20.07
CA THR A 174 10.78 -23.80 19.59
C THR A 174 11.70 -24.32 20.68
N GLY A 175 11.42 -23.99 21.94
CA GLY A 175 12.21 -24.41 23.10
C GLY A 175 11.86 -25.80 23.61
N VAL A 176 12.83 -26.45 24.23
CA VAL A 176 12.66 -27.77 24.87
C VAL A 176 11.59 -27.75 25.96
N VAL A 177 11.61 -26.72 26.82
CA VAL A 177 10.67 -26.59 27.94
C VAL A 177 9.24 -26.40 27.42
N GLU A 178 9.04 -25.51 26.44
CA GLU A 178 7.74 -25.24 25.82
C GLU A 178 7.13 -26.49 25.16
N ARG A 179 7.97 -27.35 24.55
CA ARG A 179 7.50 -28.63 24.00
C ARG A 179 7.15 -29.65 25.08
N ALA A 180 7.88 -29.64 26.20
CA ALA A 180 7.64 -30.55 27.30
C ALA A 180 6.34 -30.21 28.05
N THR A 181 6.00 -28.92 28.15
CA THR A 181 4.76 -28.46 28.81
C THR A 181 3.50 -28.72 27.98
N GLN A 182 3.60 -28.87 26.66
CA GLN A 182 2.45 -29.20 25.80
C GLN A 182 1.91 -30.62 25.96
N ARG A 183 2.69 -31.53 26.56
CA ARG A 183 2.22 -32.89 26.83
C ARG A 183 1.45 -32.91 28.14
N VAL A 184 0.17 -33.27 28.12
CA VAL A 184 -0.64 -33.41 29.34
C VAL A 184 -0.70 -34.88 29.77
N ARG A 185 -0.51 -35.14 31.07
CA ARG A 185 -0.70 -36.47 31.66
C ARG A 185 -2.10 -36.55 32.25
N LEU A 186 -2.90 -37.49 31.76
CA LEU A 186 -4.24 -37.72 32.28
C LEU A 186 -4.18 -38.13 33.76
N GLY A 187 -4.98 -37.47 34.61
CA GLY A 187 -5.08 -37.78 36.04
C GLY A 187 -4.08 -37.06 36.95
N VAL A 188 -3.26 -36.13 36.42
CA VAL A 188 -2.36 -35.28 37.19
C VAL A 188 -2.70 -33.82 36.91
N SER A 189 -2.69 -32.97 37.94
CA SER A 189 -2.90 -31.53 37.73
C SER A 189 -1.72 -30.89 37.00
N GLU A 190 -2.00 -29.89 36.18
CA GLU A 190 -1.00 -29.22 35.33
C GLU A 190 0.16 -28.63 36.17
N GLU A 191 -0.14 -28.04 37.32
CA GLU A 191 0.86 -27.46 38.23
C GLU A 191 1.84 -28.51 38.78
N VAL A 192 1.33 -29.68 39.19
CA VAL A 192 2.15 -30.78 39.69
C VAL A 192 2.99 -31.37 38.55
N GLN A 193 2.41 -31.47 37.37
CA GLN A 193 3.12 -31.94 36.18
C GLN A 193 4.25 -30.98 35.78
N LEU A 194 4.02 -29.66 35.81
CA LEU A 194 5.02 -28.64 35.54
C LEU A 194 6.16 -28.69 36.57
N ALA A 195 5.83 -28.80 37.86
CA ALA A 195 6.82 -28.94 38.92
C ALA A 195 7.71 -30.18 38.73
N GLN A 196 7.11 -31.32 38.37
CA GLN A 196 7.84 -32.56 38.07
C GLN A 196 8.72 -32.43 36.83
N LEU A 197 8.24 -31.76 35.77
CA LEU A 197 9.02 -31.52 34.55
C LEU A 197 10.24 -30.63 34.84
N LEU A 198 10.08 -29.56 35.62
CA LEU A 198 11.17 -28.69 36.03
C LEU A 198 12.16 -29.36 36.98
N GLN A 199 11.80 -30.48 37.61
CA GLN A 199 12.70 -31.27 38.45
C GLN A 199 13.52 -32.29 37.68
N ARG A 200 13.18 -32.61 36.43
CA ARG A 200 13.96 -33.54 35.61
C ARG A 200 15.31 -32.95 35.23
N GLU A 201 16.38 -33.70 35.50
CA GLU A 201 17.75 -33.31 35.19
C GLU A 201 17.97 -33.10 33.69
N ASP A 202 17.36 -33.95 32.86
CA ASP A 202 17.43 -33.84 31.40
C ASP A 202 16.95 -32.47 30.92
N ILE A 203 15.77 -32.03 31.38
CA ILE A 203 15.14 -30.76 31.00
C ILE A 203 15.94 -29.57 31.52
N ARG A 204 16.46 -29.65 32.75
CA ARG A 204 17.34 -28.62 33.32
C ARG A 204 18.62 -28.45 32.51
N SER A 205 19.23 -29.56 32.09
CA SER A 205 20.47 -29.55 31.32
C SER A 205 20.26 -28.96 29.92
N GLU A 206 19.15 -29.26 29.26
CA GLU A 206 18.80 -28.71 27.96
C GLU A 206 18.44 -27.22 28.05
N PHE A 207 17.71 -26.82 29.08
CA PHE A 207 17.40 -25.41 29.35
C PHE A 207 18.66 -24.57 29.60
N ALA A 208 19.63 -25.11 30.37
CA ALA A 208 20.91 -24.44 30.59
C ALA A 208 21.68 -24.23 29.28
N LYS A 209 21.75 -25.27 28.42
CA LYS A 209 22.37 -25.20 27.10
C LYS A 209 21.68 -24.19 26.18
N GLU A 210 20.35 -24.14 26.18
CA GLU A 210 19.59 -23.14 25.41
C GLU A 210 19.93 -21.72 25.85
N ARG A 211 20.00 -21.49 27.17
CA ARG A 211 20.34 -20.18 27.76
C ARG A 211 21.77 -19.76 27.42
N GLU A 212 22.73 -20.67 27.52
CA GLU A 212 24.11 -20.41 27.10
C GLU A 212 24.20 -20.07 25.61
N GLN A 213 23.49 -20.80 24.76
CA GLN A 213 23.45 -20.51 23.31
C GLN A 213 22.77 -19.16 23.00
N GLN A 214 21.79 -18.73 23.78
CA GLN A 214 21.19 -17.40 23.65
C GLN A 214 22.20 -16.32 24.02
N LEU A 215 22.89 -16.45 25.15
CA LEU A 215 23.95 -15.52 25.59
C LEU A 215 25.09 -15.44 24.57
N LEU A 216 25.49 -16.58 23.97
CA LEU A 216 26.49 -16.61 22.89
C LEU A 216 26.01 -15.94 21.60
N LYS A 217 24.70 -15.99 21.30
CA LYS A 217 24.14 -15.27 20.14
C LYS A 217 24.07 -13.78 20.42
N GLU A 218 23.76 -13.38 21.64
CA GLU A 218 23.74 -11.99 22.08
C GLU A 218 25.15 -11.38 22.08
N SER A 219 26.17 -12.11 22.53
CA SER A 219 27.56 -11.65 22.47
C SER A 219 28.12 -11.60 21.05
N ARG A 220 27.63 -12.46 20.14
CA ARG A 220 27.99 -12.45 18.70
C ARG A 220 27.26 -11.40 17.88
N LYS A 221 26.11 -10.91 18.33
CA LYS A 221 25.54 -9.69 17.77
C LYS A 221 26.51 -8.58 18.16
N ARG A 222 27.42 -8.22 17.25
CA ARG A 222 28.23 -6.99 17.37
C ARG A 222 27.28 -5.92 17.88
N ALA A 223 27.65 -5.26 18.98
CA ALA A 223 26.99 -4.03 19.38
C ALA A 223 26.92 -3.20 18.09
N ARG A 224 25.71 -2.98 17.55
CA ARG A 224 25.54 -1.82 16.66
C ARG A 224 26.02 -0.69 17.54
N ALA A 225 27.18 -0.12 17.19
CA ALA A 225 27.75 1.00 17.91
C ALA A 225 26.60 1.96 18.19
N ALA A 226 26.61 2.48 19.41
CA ALA A 226 25.65 3.45 19.92
C ALA A 226 25.21 4.41 18.82
N ALA A 227 23.94 4.81 18.86
CA ALA A 227 23.36 5.82 18.00
C ALA A 227 24.42 6.85 17.61
N HIS A 228 24.80 6.86 16.35
CA HIS A 228 25.65 7.90 15.80
C HIS A 228 24.79 9.16 15.89
N ASP A 229 25.02 9.97 16.92
CA ASP A 229 24.37 11.27 17.05
C ASP A 229 24.87 12.10 15.88
N GLU A 230 24.00 12.42 14.93
CA GLU A 230 24.30 13.25 13.75
C GLU A 230 24.74 14.68 14.14
N TYR A 231 24.75 15.01 15.43
CA TYR A 231 25.15 16.30 16.00
C TYR A 231 26.63 16.40 16.39
N ASP A 232 27.37 15.30 16.50
CA ASP A 232 28.81 15.35 16.81
C ASP A 232 29.63 15.98 15.67
N ASP A 233 29.17 15.83 14.42
CA ASP A 233 29.84 16.41 13.25
C ASP A 233 29.72 17.94 13.19
N LEU A 234 28.72 18.53 13.84
CA LEU A 234 28.52 19.98 13.86
C LEU A 234 29.39 20.71 14.88
N GLN A 235 29.89 20.01 15.91
CA GLN A 235 30.74 20.62 16.93
C GLN A 235 32.20 20.81 16.48
N ASN A 236 32.62 20.13 15.41
CA ASN A 236 33.99 20.19 14.88
C ASN A 236 34.16 21.19 13.71
N ILE A 237 33.13 21.92 13.31
CA ILE A 237 33.18 22.87 12.18
C ILE A 237 33.51 24.31 12.64
N SER A 238 33.54 24.59 13.94
CA SER A 238 33.93 25.91 14.45
C SER A 238 35.33 25.92 15.08
N LEU A 239 36.37 25.84 14.25
CA LEU A 239 37.72 26.37 14.52
C LEU A 239 38.35 26.88 13.24
#